data_AF-A0ABD3NGG5-F1
#
_entry.id   AF-A0ABD3NGG5-F1
#
_cell.length_a   1.000
_cell.length_b   1.000
_cell.length_c   1.000
_cell.angle_alpha   90.00
_cell.angle_beta   90.00
_cell.angle_gamma   90.00
#
_symmetry.space_group_name_H-M   'P 1'
#
loop_
_entity.id
_entity.type
_entity.pdbx_description
1 polymer ?
#
loop_
_entity_poly.entity_id
_entity_poly.type
_entity_poly.pdbx_seq_one_letter_code
_entity_poly.pdbx_strand_id
1 'polypeptide(L)'
;MKTSSTRSNSRADQAVHKFTQRSLEQHTLRWWAILSFIALMNIAFWVYSYVTLRISQREQASSRVHPHQYYHLMLSGIYVFVCAYRSFLPRIDLERYCLFDTVLSSIFLGRAAATIAEIAFSCQIALFLHHLAEVNGHPIVQTTSIGLVPLITTAQCFCWCGVISLNHLYHAIEESIWAVCAIFVSVVMGSFAYYHPENASLVRVGVIGCVISLAFFAFMAIVDVPMYIKRWKENKSKASEKGKAIDHMSSFEGAVDAWQRRNVTKSWEVWQEETIWLTGYFSSAVWLSLFLVHMPHLCNM
;
A
#
# COMPACT_ATOMS: atom_id res chain seq x y z
N MET A 1 -35.06 -49.35 -20.83
CA MET A 1 -35.66 -48.05 -20.45
C MET A 1 -34.99 -47.56 -19.16
N LYS A 2 -33.83 -46.88 -19.24
CA LYS A 2 -33.11 -46.29 -18.09
C LYS A 2 -31.94 -45.41 -18.60
N THR A 3 -32.23 -44.23 -19.16
CA THR A 3 -31.20 -43.27 -19.60
C THR A 3 -31.65 -41.80 -19.56
N SER A 4 -32.56 -41.39 -18.67
CA SER A 4 -32.97 -39.97 -18.56
C SER A 4 -32.56 -39.25 -17.26
N SER A 5 -32.08 -39.94 -16.22
CA SER A 5 -31.84 -39.30 -14.90
C SER A 5 -30.44 -38.68 -14.72
N THR A 6 -29.42 -39.10 -15.47
CA THR A 6 -28.05 -38.55 -15.35
C THR A 6 -27.86 -37.21 -16.06
N ARG A 7 -28.69 -36.90 -17.05
CA ARG A 7 -28.56 -35.68 -17.89
C ARG A 7 -29.25 -34.44 -17.28
N SER A 8 -30.19 -34.64 -16.34
CA SER A 8 -30.84 -33.51 -15.65
C SER A 8 -30.00 -33.00 -14.48
N ASN A 9 -29.35 -33.89 -13.72
CA ASN A 9 -28.40 -33.51 -12.67
C ASN A 9 -27.26 -32.64 -13.23
N SER A 10 -26.66 -33.02 -14.36
CA SER A 10 -25.55 -32.22 -14.93
C SER A 10 -25.96 -30.82 -15.39
N ARG A 11 -27.22 -30.60 -15.79
CA ARG A 11 -27.73 -29.27 -16.16
C ARG A 11 -28.05 -28.41 -14.94
N ALA A 12 -28.62 -29.01 -13.89
CA ALA A 12 -28.86 -28.33 -12.62
C ALA A 12 -27.54 -27.93 -11.97
N ASP A 13 -26.56 -28.84 -11.95
CA ASP A 13 -25.21 -28.58 -11.43
C ASP A 13 -24.50 -27.49 -12.23
N GLN A 14 -24.62 -27.49 -13.56
CA GLN A 14 -24.10 -26.42 -14.42
C GLN A 14 -24.79 -25.07 -14.18
N ALA A 15 -26.10 -25.06 -13.91
CA ALA A 15 -26.84 -23.84 -13.63
C ALA A 15 -26.47 -23.25 -12.27
N VAL A 16 -26.35 -24.10 -11.24
CA VAL A 16 -25.86 -23.71 -9.90
C VAL A 16 -24.44 -23.18 -9.98
N HIS A 17 -23.54 -23.87 -10.69
CA HIS A 17 -22.16 -23.40 -10.88
C HIS A 17 -22.10 -22.03 -11.57
N LYS A 18 -22.88 -21.83 -12.64
CA LYS A 18 -22.97 -20.52 -13.32
C LYS A 18 -23.56 -19.43 -12.43
N PHE A 19 -24.54 -19.75 -11.60
CA PHE A 19 -25.14 -18.81 -10.66
C PHE A 19 -24.14 -18.40 -9.58
N THR A 20 -23.44 -19.37 -8.97
CA THR A 20 -22.40 -19.14 -7.97
C THR A 20 -21.26 -18.29 -8.56
N GLN A 21 -20.78 -18.63 -9.75
CA GLN A 21 -19.74 -17.87 -10.45
C GLN A 21 -20.17 -16.41 -10.69
N ARG A 22 -21.40 -16.18 -11.17
CA ARG A 22 -21.94 -14.81 -11.33
C ARG A 22 -22.04 -14.06 -10.02
N SER A 23 -22.44 -14.71 -8.93
CA SER A 23 -22.52 -14.09 -7.60
C SER A 23 -21.13 -13.68 -7.09
N LEU A 24 -20.13 -14.54 -7.28
CA LEU A 24 -18.74 -14.26 -6.91
C LEU A 24 -18.17 -13.09 -7.73
N GLU A 25 -18.42 -13.06 -9.04
CA GLU A 25 -18.06 -11.91 -9.87
C GLU A 25 -18.71 -10.61 -9.40
N GLN A 26 -19.95 -10.67 -8.89
CA GLN A 26 -20.60 -9.49 -8.30
C GLN A 26 -19.92 -8.99 -7.02
N HIS A 27 -19.37 -9.88 -6.18
CA HIS A 27 -18.62 -9.46 -4.99
C HIS A 27 -17.36 -8.67 -5.37
N THR A 28 -16.59 -9.17 -6.34
CA THR A 28 -15.42 -8.45 -6.87
C THR A 28 -15.79 -7.08 -7.42
N LEU A 29 -16.87 -6.98 -8.20
CA LEU A 29 -17.30 -5.71 -8.79
C LEU A 29 -17.81 -4.71 -7.74
N ARG A 30 -18.52 -5.18 -6.70
CA ARG A 30 -18.94 -4.32 -5.59
C ARG A 30 -17.75 -3.78 -4.81
N TRP A 31 -16.78 -4.63 -4.50
CA TRP A 31 -15.54 -4.20 -3.85
C TRP A 31 -14.77 -3.18 -4.71
N TRP A 32 -14.63 -3.44 -6.01
CA TRP A 32 -14.01 -2.49 -6.92
C TRP A 32 -14.75 -1.14 -6.99
N ALA A 33 -16.08 -1.14 -6.98
CA ALA A 33 -16.86 0.09 -6.94
C ALA A 33 -16.62 0.88 -5.63
N ILE A 34 -16.48 0.19 -4.49
CA ILE A 34 -16.12 0.82 -3.21
C ILE A 34 -14.72 1.43 -3.28
N LEU A 35 -13.73 0.69 -3.79
CA LEU A 35 -12.36 1.22 -3.96
C LEU A 35 -12.34 2.45 -4.88
N SER A 36 -13.09 2.40 -5.98
CA SER A 36 -13.19 3.51 -6.93
C SER A 36 -13.84 4.74 -6.29
N PHE A 37 -14.86 4.54 -5.46
CA PHE A 37 -15.50 5.62 -4.71
C PHE A 37 -14.53 6.24 -3.68
N ILE A 38 -13.80 5.41 -2.93
CA ILE A 38 -12.77 5.87 -1.99
C ILE A 38 -11.70 6.68 -2.72
N ALA A 39 -11.25 6.25 -3.90
CA ALA A 39 -10.29 6.98 -4.71
C ALA A 39 -10.78 8.38 -5.09
N LEU A 40 -12.05 8.51 -5.49
CA LEU A 40 -12.66 9.81 -5.79
C LEU A 40 -12.71 10.71 -4.55
N MET A 41 -13.05 10.15 -3.38
CA MET A 41 -13.04 10.89 -2.11
C MET A 41 -11.63 11.35 -1.73
N ASN A 42 -10.62 10.50 -1.90
CA ASN A 42 -9.23 10.86 -1.63
C ASN A 42 -8.76 12.02 -2.51
N ILE A 43 -9.10 12.00 -3.82
CA ILE A 43 -8.81 13.11 -4.73
C ILE A 43 -9.54 14.38 -4.25
N ALA A 44 -10.82 14.28 -3.91
CA ALA A 44 -11.58 15.42 -3.41
C ALA A 44 -10.97 16.03 -2.13
N PHE A 45 -10.54 15.19 -1.17
CA PHE A 45 -9.87 15.65 0.05
C PHE A 45 -8.50 16.28 -0.21
N TRP A 46 -7.74 15.75 -1.17
CA TRP A 46 -6.48 16.37 -1.58
C TRP A 46 -6.72 17.75 -2.22
N VAL A 47 -7.70 17.87 -3.13
CA VAL A 47 -8.10 19.15 -3.74
C VAL A 47 -8.58 20.13 -2.67
N TYR A 48 -9.40 19.68 -1.71
CA TYR A 48 -9.83 20.48 -0.57
C TYR A 48 -8.64 20.99 0.24
N SER A 49 -7.66 20.13 0.53
CA SER A 49 -6.45 20.50 1.26
C SER A 49 -5.63 21.54 0.48
N TYR A 50 -5.49 21.37 -0.84
CA TYR A 50 -4.82 22.33 -1.71
C TYR A 50 -5.52 23.70 -1.72
N VAL A 51 -6.84 23.73 -1.91
CA VAL A 51 -7.62 24.98 -1.94
C VAL A 51 -7.55 25.70 -0.61
N THR A 52 -7.72 24.97 0.50
CA THR A 52 -7.66 25.55 1.85
C THR A 52 -6.30 26.18 2.13
N LEU A 53 -5.21 25.47 1.81
CA LEU A 53 -3.85 26.02 1.98
C LEU A 53 -3.62 27.26 1.10
N ARG A 54 -4.11 27.27 -0.14
CA ARG A 54 -4.02 28.42 -1.04
C ARG A 54 -4.80 29.63 -0.53
N ILE A 55 -5.98 29.43 0.05
CA ILE A 55 -6.78 30.50 0.65
C ILE A 55 -6.06 31.07 1.87
N SER A 56 -5.61 30.20 2.79
CA SER A 56 -4.85 30.62 3.98
C SER A 56 -3.59 31.41 3.62
N GLN A 57 -2.85 31.00 2.58
CA GLN A 57 -1.70 31.75 2.06
C GLN A 57 -2.07 33.16 1.58
N ARG A 58 -3.24 33.33 0.96
CA ARG A 58 -3.69 34.61 0.41
C ARG A 58 -4.16 35.56 1.51
N GLU A 59 -4.84 35.04 2.52
CA GLU A 59 -5.31 35.83 3.67
C GLU A 59 -4.17 36.22 4.61
N GLN A 60 -3.19 35.33 4.79
CA GLN A 60 -2.01 35.55 5.64
C GLN A 60 -0.80 36.07 4.85
N ALA A 61 -0.98 37.08 4.00
CA ALA A 61 0.10 37.66 3.21
C ALA A 61 1.32 38.16 4.04
N SER A 62 1.20 38.26 5.38
CA SER A 62 2.32 38.56 6.29
C SER A 62 2.86 37.35 7.09
N SER A 63 2.16 36.21 7.16
CA SER A 63 2.61 35.02 7.90
C SER A 63 2.97 33.92 6.92
N ARG A 64 4.27 33.67 6.75
CA ARG A 64 4.80 32.67 5.82
C ARG A 64 4.22 31.29 6.16
N VAL A 65 3.40 30.73 5.28
CA VAL A 65 3.05 29.31 5.32
C VAL A 65 4.35 28.51 5.32
N HIS A 66 4.48 27.59 6.28
CA HIS A 66 5.73 26.86 6.49
C HIS A 66 6.07 26.05 5.22
N PRO A 67 7.30 26.17 4.68
CA PRO A 67 7.73 25.45 3.47
C PRO A 67 7.44 23.94 3.53
N HIS A 68 7.47 23.35 4.72
CA HIS A 68 7.20 21.94 4.98
C HIS A 68 5.78 21.49 4.57
N GLN A 69 4.75 22.33 4.75
CA GLN A 69 3.37 21.95 4.39
C GLN A 69 3.20 21.75 2.89
N TYR A 70 3.89 22.56 2.08
CA TYR A 70 3.84 22.43 0.63
C TYR A 70 4.51 21.12 0.16
N TYR A 71 5.63 20.73 0.78
CA TYR A 71 6.25 19.43 0.50
C TYR A 71 5.31 18.27 0.86
N HIS A 72 4.67 18.30 2.03
CA HIS A 72 3.67 17.27 2.39
C HIS A 72 2.50 17.24 1.41
N LEU A 73 2.01 18.39 0.95
CA LEU A 73 0.92 18.44 -0.04
C LEU A 73 1.32 17.84 -1.39
N MET A 74 2.53 18.14 -1.88
CA MET A 74 3.05 17.56 -3.13
C MET A 74 3.23 16.04 -3.02
N LEU A 75 3.89 15.58 -1.96
CA LEU A 75 4.14 14.16 -1.73
C LEU A 75 2.84 13.36 -1.52
N SER A 76 1.88 13.90 -0.77
CA SER A 76 0.55 13.27 -0.64
C SER A 76 -0.20 13.26 -1.96
N GLY A 77 -0.04 14.28 -2.80
CA GLY A 77 -0.63 14.29 -4.15
C GLY A 77 -0.16 13.11 -4.98
N ILE A 78 1.15 12.88 -5.03
CA ILE A 78 1.74 11.72 -5.71
C ILE A 78 1.10 10.43 -5.19
N TYR A 79 1.04 10.25 -3.86
CA TYR A 79 0.47 9.06 -3.23
C TYR A 79 -1.03 8.88 -3.57
N VAL A 80 -1.83 9.94 -3.42
CA VAL A 80 -3.28 9.96 -3.71
C VAL A 80 -3.56 9.58 -5.17
N PHE A 81 -2.89 10.21 -6.14
CA PHE A 81 -3.17 9.95 -7.55
C PHE A 81 -2.70 8.56 -8.00
N VAL A 82 -1.59 8.06 -7.46
CA VAL A 82 -1.17 6.67 -7.71
C VAL A 82 -2.17 5.67 -7.09
N CYS A 83 -2.59 5.88 -5.84
CA CYS A 83 -3.58 5.02 -5.19
C CYS A 83 -4.92 5.05 -5.94
N ALA A 84 -5.33 6.21 -6.48
CA ALA A 84 -6.52 6.33 -7.31
C ALA A 84 -6.39 5.53 -8.62
N TYR A 85 -5.26 5.68 -9.33
CA TYR A 85 -4.95 4.89 -10.51
C TYR A 85 -5.03 3.37 -10.24
N ARG A 86 -4.43 2.91 -9.13
CA ARG A 86 -4.44 1.49 -8.75
C ARG A 86 -5.80 1.02 -8.21
N SER A 87 -6.62 1.90 -7.67
CA SER A 87 -8.01 1.60 -7.26
C SER A 87 -8.93 1.42 -8.47
N PHE A 88 -8.77 2.24 -9.51
CA PHE A 88 -9.53 2.08 -10.75
C PHE A 88 -9.07 0.87 -11.56
N LEU A 89 -7.79 0.52 -11.50
CA LEU A 89 -7.21 -0.62 -12.20
C LEU A 89 -6.50 -1.59 -11.23
N PRO A 90 -7.22 -2.31 -10.35
CA PRO A 90 -6.62 -3.24 -9.40
C PRO A 90 -5.81 -4.33 -10.10
N ARG A 91 -4.68 -4.70 -9.50
CA ARG A 91 -3.84 -5.83 -9.93
C ARG A 91 -3.17 -6.53 -8.75
N ILE A 92 -2.74 -7.76 -8.99
CA ILE A 92 -1.91 -8.57 -8.10
C ILE A 92 -0.59 -8.81 -8.83
N ASP A 93 0.50 -8.37 -8.23
CA ASP A 93 1.75 -8.16 -8.96
C ASP A 93 2.45 -9.49 -9.32
N LEU A 94 2.57 -10.43 -8.39
CA LEU A 94 3.29 -11.69 -8.65
C LEU A 94 2.56 -12.60 -9.63
N GLU A 95 1.28 -12.88 -9.39
CA GLU A 95 0.48 -13.80 -10.20
C GLU A 95 0.01 -13.18 -11.53
N ARG A 96 0.36 -11.90 -11.77
CA ARG A 96 0.01 -11.11 -12.95
C ARG A 96 -1.50 -10.95 -13.15
N TYR A 97 -2.29 -11.01 -12.08
CA TYR A 97 -3.73 -10.85 -12.18
C TYR A 97 -4.12 -9.40 -12.32
N CYS A 98 -5.08 -9.10 -13.19
CA CYS A 98 -5.68 -7.78 -13.31
C CYS A 98 -7.20 -7.87 -13.46
N LEU A 99 -7.90 -6.80 -13.07
CA LEU A 99 -9.35 -6.75 -13.22
C LEU A 99 -9.78 -6.38 -14.65
N PHE A 100 -8.97 -5.58 -15.33
CA PHE A 100 -9.22 -5.09 -16.70
C PHE A 100 -8.00 -5.32 -17.59
N ASP A 101 -8.22 -5.71 -18.84
CA ASP A 101 -7.15 -5.82 -19.83
C ASP A 101 -6.92 -4.47 -20.53
N THR A 102 -5.96 -3.71 -20.03
CA THR A 102 -5.50 -2.48 -20.68
C THR A 102 -3.97 -2.41 -20.57
N VAL A 103 -3.30 -1.55 -21.33
CA VAL A 103 -1.86 -1.33 -21.17
C VAL A 103 -1.54 -0.76 -19.78
N LEU A 104 -2.43 0.12 -19.30
CA LEU A 104 -2.39 0.66 -17.94
C LEU A 104 -2.57 -0.44 -16.89
N SER A 105 -3.22 -1.55 -17.25
CA SER A 105 -3.26 -2.90 -16.66
C SER A 105 -1.94 -3.50 -16.17
N SER A 106 -0.82 -3.13 -16.82
CA SER A 106 0.44 -3.87 -16.72
C SER A 106 1.03 -3.84 -15.33
N ILE A 107 1.58 -4.98 -14.90
CA ILE A 107 2.21 -5.10 -13.58
C ILE A 107 3.40 -4.16 -13.48
N PHE A 108 4.18 -4.04 -14.55
CA PHE A 108 5.31 -3.12 -14.59
C PHE A 108 4.92 -1.66 -14.30
N LEU A 109 3.91 -1.12 -15.00
CA LEU A 109 3.45 0.26 -14.75
C LEU A 109 2.81 0.41 -13.36
N GLY A 110 2.05 -0.59 -12.93
CA GLY A 110 1.45 -0.62 -11.60
C GLY A 110 2.50 -0.53 -10.49
N ARG A 111 3.56 -1.33 -10.62
CA ARG A 111 4.67 -1.38 -9.68
C ARG A 111 5.54 -0.14 -9.75
N ALA A 112 5.82 0.39 -10.93
CA ALA A 112 6.54 1.66 -11.06
C ALA A 112 5.80 2.81 -10.36
N ALA A 113 4.48 2.90 -10.57
CA ALA A 113 3.65 3.88 -9.87
C ALA A 113 3.68 3.66 -8.35
N ALA A 114 3.55 2.41 -7.90
CA ALA A 114 3.61 2.04 -6.49
C ALA A 114 4.94 2.45 -5.83
N THR A 115 6.07 2.15 -6.48
CA THR A 115 7.42 2.54 -6.01
C THR A 115 7.53 4.05 -5.84
N ILE A 116 7.04 4.84 -6.80
CA ILE A 116 7.04 6.31 -6.70
C ILE A 116 6.20 6.77 -5.50
N ALA A 117 5.02 6.18 -5.32
CA ALA A 117 4.12 6.51 -4.22
C ALA A 117 4.72 6.13 -2.85
N GLU A 118 5.24 4.92 -2.71
CA GLU A 118 5.84 4.40 -1.47
C GLU A 118 7.07 5.20 -1.05
N ILE A 119 7.92 5.59 -2.00
CA ILE A 119 9.03 6.50 -1.73
C ILE A 119 8.49 7.88 -1.31
N ALA A 120 7.50 8.45 -2.01
CA ALA A 120 6.91 9.73 -1.64
C ALA A 120 6.29 9.71 -0.22
N PHE A 121 5.63 8.62 0.14
CA PHE A 121 5.07 8.42 1.47
C PHE A 121 6.16 8.29 2.54
N SER A 122 7.23 7.53 2.26
CA SER A 122 8.39 7.45 3.17
C SER A 122 9.06 8.80 3.38
N CYS A 123 9.15 9.64 2.33
CA CYS A 123 9.63 11.00 2.43
C CYS A 123 8.73 11.86 3.33
N GLN A 124 7.40 11.71 3.28
CA GLN A 124 6.51 12.43 4.20
C GLN A 124 6.76 12.05 5.66
N ILE A 125 6.89 10.75 5.96
CA ILE A 125 7.16 10.29 7.33
C ILE A 125 8.52 10.81 7.80
N ALA A 126 9.55 10.69 6.95
CA ALA A 126 10.89 11.17 7.27
C ALA A 126 10.91 12.68 7.53
N LEU A 127 10.29 13.49 6.66
CA LEU A 127 10.20 14.94 6.82
C LEU A 127 9.45 15.32 8.10
N PHE A 128 8.35 14.63 8.41
CA PHE A 128 7.58 14.88 9.62
C PHE A 128 8.42 14.60 10.88
N LEU A 129 9.04 13.43 10.97
CA LEU A 129 9.88 13.07 12.12
C LEU A 129 11.11 13.96 12.25
N HIS A 130 11.74 14.31 11.12
CA HIS A 130 12.89 15.21 11.09
C HIS A 130 12.54 16.57 11.67
N HIS A 131 11.44 17.17 11.20
CA HIS A 131 11.00 18.47 11.68
C HIS A 131 10.54 18.42 13.14
N LEU A 132 9.80 17.38 13.52
CA LEU A 132 9.37 17.17 14.91
C LEU A 132 10.58 17.10 15.85
N ALA A 133 11.63 16.40 15.44
CA ALA A 133 12.86 16.27 16.20
C ALA A 133 13.68 17.56 16.25
N GLU A 134 13.73 18.31 15.15
CA GLU A 134 14.40 19.62 15.08
C GLU A 134 13.79 20.62 16.07
N VAL A 135 12.46 20.77 16.05
CA VAL A 135 11.75 21.74 16.91
C VAL A 135 11.86 21.38 18.39
N ASN A 136 11.96 20.09 18.71
CA ASN A 136 12.02 19.60 20.09
C ASN A 136 13.44 19.24 20.59
N GLY A 137 14.48 19.55 19.81
CA GLY A 137 15.88 19.40 20.24
C GLY A 137 16.42 17.96 20.30
N HIS A 138 15.96 17.06 19.42
CA HIS A 138 16.34 15.64 19.38
C HIS A 138 17.23 15.30 18.16
N PRO A 139 18.54 15.60 18.17
CA PRO A 139 19.41 15.47 16.99
C PRO A 139 19.60 14.03 16.48
N ILE A 140 19.51 13.04 17.40
CA ILE A 140 19.59 11.61 17.03
C ILE A 140 18.37 11.22 16.20
N VAL A 141 17.16 11.61 16.63
CA VAL A 141 15.92 11.34 15.90
C VAL A 141 15.92 12.08 14.57
N GLN A 142 16.37 13.34 14.58
CA GLN A 142 16.49 14.15 13.38
C GLN A 142 17.37 13.47 12.31
N THR A 143 18.54 12.96 12.71
CA THR A 143 19.47 12.29 11.78
C THR A 143 18.95 10.92 11.34
N THR A 144 18.43 10.12 12.27
CA THR A 144 17.96 8.76 11.98
C THR A 144 16.69 8.73 11.13
N SER A 145 15.82 9.76 11.22
CA SER A 145 14.62 9.90 10.38
C SER A 145 14.92 9.92 8.87
N ILE A 146 16.08 10.47 8.47
CA ILE A 146 16.52 10.51 7.07
C ILE A 146 16.79 9.09 6.54
N GLY A 147 17.15 8.15 7.41
CA GLY A 147 17.40 6.75 7.08
C GLY A 147 16.17 5.97 6.61
N LEU A 148 14.95 6.47 6.85
CA LEU A 148 13.72 5.82 6.39
C LEU A 148 13.65 5.70 4.86
N VAL A 149 13.98 6.77 4.14
CA VAL A 149 13.89 6.81 2.68
C VAL A 149 14.81 5.78 1.99
N PRO A 150 16.12 5.68 2.32
CA PRO A 150 16.97 4.66 1.71
C PRO A 150 16.59 3.23 2.11
N LEU A 151 16.07 3.01 3.33
CA LEU A 151 15.55 1.70 3.73
C LEU A 151 14.34 1.30 2.87
N ILE A 152 13.36 2.18 2.72
CA ILE A 152 12.20 1.91 1.87
C ILE A 152 12.59 1.79 0.40
N THR A 153 13.53 2.60 -0.08
CA THR A 153 14.06 2.46 -1.45
C THR A 153 14.72 1.08 -1.67
N THR A 154 15.44 0.57 -0.67
CA THR A 154 16.01 -0.78 -0.70
C THR A 154 14.90 -1.85 -0.70
N ALA A 155 13.83 -1.65 0.06
CA ALA A 155 12.65 -2.51 0.04
C ALA A 155 12.03 -2.56 -1.38
N GLN A 156 11.96 -1.43 -2.08
CA GLN A 156 11.50 -1.37 -3.47
C GLN A 156 12.39 -2.18 -4.42
N CYS A 157 13.72 -2.18 -4.23
CA CYS A 157 14.60 -3.05 -5.01
C CYS A 157 14.24 -4.52 -4.82
N PHE A 158 13.95 -4.96 -3.60
CA PHE A 158 13.45 -6.32 -3.34
C PHE A 158 12.08 -6.55 -3.97
N CYS A 159 11.17 -5.59 -3.90
CA CYS A 159 9.88 -5.63 -4.59
C CYS A 159 10.05 -5.95 -6.09
N TRP A 160 10.93 -5.19 -6.76
CA TRP A 160 11.23 -5.40 -8.18
C TRP A 160 11.88 -6.75 -8.46
N CYS A 161 12.80 -7.21 -7.60
CA CYS A 161 13.35 -8.56 -7.68
C CYS A 161 12.24 -9.62 -7.57
N GLY A 162 11.28 -9.44 -6.65
CA GLY A 162 10.12 -10.31 -6.48
C GLY A 162 9.24 -10.35 -7.73
N VAL A 163 8.89 -9.18 -8.25
CA VAL A 163 8.09 -9.04 -9.47
C VAL A 163 8.77 -9.73 -10.65
N ILE A 164 10.05 -9.45 -10.91
CA ILE A 164 10.78 -9.98 -12.07
C ILE A 164 11.03 -11.49 -11.94
N SER A 165 11.38 -11.98 -10.75
CA SER A 165 11.73 -13.39 -10.52
C SER A 165 10.55 -14.30 -10.15
N LEU A 166 9.36 -13.72 -9.96
CA LEU A 166 8.15 -14.40 -9.46
C LEU A 166 8.37 -15.09 -8.10
N ASN A 167 9.26 -14.55 -7.28
CA ASN A 167 9.65 -15.14 -6.01
C ASN A 167 9.10 -14.35 -4.82
N HIS A 168 8.09 -14.92 -4.14
CA HIS A 168 7.45 -14.35 -2.96
C HIS A 168 8.42 -14.06 -1.80
N LEU A 169 9.60 -14.68 -1.74
CA LEU A 169 10.58 -14.42 -0.68
C LEU A 169 11.08 -12.97 -0.69
N TYR A 170 11.25 -12.37 -1.87
CA TYR A 170 11.72 -10.98 -1.94
C TYR A 170 10.69 -10.00 -1.41
N HIS A 171 9.40 -10.24 -1.65
CA HIS A 171 8.33 -9.47 -1.02
C HIS A 171 8.27 -9.69 0.48
N ALA A 172 8.51 -10.91 0.98
CA ALA A 172 8.64 -11.12 2.43
C ALA A 172 9.77 -10.27 3.06
N ILE A 173 10.88 -10.09 2.35
CA ILE A 173 12.00 -9.22 2.79
C ILE A 173 11.61 -7.74 2.73
N GLU A 174 11.02 -7.30 1.62
CA GLU A 174 10.47 -5.93 1.46
C GLU A 174 9.54 -5.57 2.62
N GLU A 175 8.52 -6.40 2.85
CA GLU A 175 7.50 -6.16 3.88
C GLU A 175 8.08 -6.25 5.30
N SER A 176 9.14 -7.04 5.49
CA SER A 176 9.89 -7.04 6.75
C SER A 176 10.64 -5.73 6.98
N ILE A 177 11.17 -5.08 5.94
CA ILE A 177 11.81 -3.76 6.06
C ILE A 177 10.77 -2.71 6.45
N TRP A 178 9.56 -2.75 5.87
CA TRP A 178 8.44 -1.91 6.29
C TRP A 178 8.08 -2.13 7.77
N ALA A 179 8.03 -3.38 8.23
CA ALA A 179 7.76 -3.71 9.63
C ALA A 179 8.81 -3.13 10.59
N VAL A 180 10.11 -3.21 10.23
CA VAL A 180 11.19 -2.59 11.02
C VAL A 180 11.05 -1.07 11.05
N CYS A 181 10.74 -0.44 9.91
CA CYS A 181 10.49 1.00 9.86
C CYS A 181 9.29 1.40 10.75
N ALA A 182 8.22 0.60 10.77
CA ALA A 182 7.06 0.83 11.61
C ALA A 182 7.38 0.79 13.12
N ILE A 183 8.22 -0.16 13.56
CA ILE A 183 8.73 -0.19 14.94
C ILE A 183 9.52 1.09 15.23
N PHE A 184 10.43 1.48 14.34
CA PHE A 184 11.23 2.69 14.54
C PHE A 184 10.33 3.93 14.72
N VAL A 185 9.35 4.13 13.83
CA VAL A 185 8.40 5.24 13.93
C VAL A 185 7.61 5.14 15.24
N SER A 186 7.16 3.96 15.63
CA SER A 186 6.45 3.75 16.90
C SER A 186 7.27 4.21 18.11
N VAL A 187 8.52 3.76 18.20
CA VAL A 187 9.42 4.07 19.31
C VAL A 187 9.70 5.56 19.37
N VAL A 188 9.97 6.20 18.23
CA VAL A 188 10.20 7.66 18.16
C VAL A 188 8.95 8.43 18.59
N MET A 189 7.77 8.08 18.09
CA MET A 189 6.53 8.78 18.44
C MET A 189 6.17 8.58 19.92
N GLY A 190 6.36 7.37 20.45
CA GLY A 190 6.16 7.07 21.86
C GLY A 190 7.16 7.80 22.78
N SER A 191 8.41 7.96 22.34
CA SER A 191 9.42 8.69 23.12
C SER A 191 9.09 10.18 23.22
N PHE A 192 8.58 10.81 22.15
CA PHE A 192 8.10 12.19 22.23
C PHE A 192 6.99 12.35 23.27
N ALA A 193 6.04 11.42 23.33
CA ALA A 193 4.97 11.46 24.33
C ALA A 193 5.48 11.24 25.77
N TYR A 194 6.55 10.46 25.93
CA TYR A 194 7.12 10.18 27.25
C TYR A 194 8.02 11.32 27.77
N TYR A 195 8.83 11.92 26.90
CA TYR A 195 9.83 12.92 27.28
C TYR A 195 9.32 14.35 27.33
N HIS A 196 8.16 14.65 26.72
CA HIS A 196 7.53 15.99 26.75
C HIS A 196 6.11 15.93 27.34
N PRO A 197 5.91 15.40 28.57
CA PRO A 197 4.59 15.24 29.17
C PRO A 197 3.83 16.56 29.37
N GLU A 198 4.55 17.68 29.41
CA GLU A 198 4.01 19.03 29.53
C GLU A 198 3.33 19.54 28.26
N ASN A 199 3.71 19.04 27.07
CA ASN A 199 3.08 19.43 25.80
C ASN A 199 1.97 18.43 25.44
N ALA A 200 0.74 18.74 25.86
CA ALA A 200 -0.43 17.88 25.64
C ALA A 200 -0.70 17.56 24.15
N SER A 201 -0.39 18.49 23.23
CA SER A 201 -0.54 18.28 21.79
C SER A 201 0.48 17.27 21.28
N LEU A 202 1.76 17.43 21.67
CA LEU A 202 2.84 16.53 21.32
C LEU A 202 2.63 15.13 21.91
N VAL A 203 2.16 15.03 23.15
CA VAL A 203 1.78 13.76 23.78
C VAL A 203 0.68 13.07 22.98
N ARG A 204 -0.38 13.79 22.60
CA ARG A 204 -1.49 13.22 21.82
C ARG A 204 -1.00 12.70 20.47
N VAL A 205 -0.22 13.51 19.75
CA VAL A 205 0.35 13.15 18.46
C VAL A 205 1.31 11.96 18.58
N GLY A 206 2.17 11.97 19.59
CA GLY A 206 3.11 10.89 19.90
C GLY A 206 2.41 9.57 20.22
N VAL A 207 1.39 9.59 21.09
CA VAL A 207 0.61 8.39 21.43
C VAL A 207 -0.15 7.86 20.21
N ILE A 208 -0.85 8.73 19.47
CA ILE A 208 -1.59 8.31 18.27
C ILE A 208 -0.63 7.72 17.23
N GLY A 209 0.48 8.40 16.95
CA GLY A 209 1.50 7.93 16.01
C GLY A 209 2.12 6.60 16.43
N CYS A 210 2.40 6.43 17.73
CA CYS A 210 2.88 5.19 18.30
C CYS A 210 1.89 4.04 18.09
N VAL A 211 0.63 4.24 18.45
CA VAL A 211 -0.44 3.23 18.32
C VAL A 211 -0.68 2.85 16.87
N ILE A 212 -0.78 3.82 15.96
CA ILE A 212 -0.98 3.55 14.53
C ILE A 212 0.21 2.75 13.97
N SER A 213 1.44 3.12 14.32
CA SER A 213 2.63 2.44 13.82
C SER A 213 2.77 1.03 14.39
N LEU A 214 2.40 0.82 15.66
CA LEU A 214 2.34 -0.53 16.26
C LEU A 214 1.26 -1.39 15.63
N ALA A 215 0.08 -0.81 15.34
CA ALA A 215 -0.99 -1.53 14.67
C ALA A 215 -0.57 -1.97 13.27
N PHE A 216 0.11 -1.09 12.52
CA PHE A 216 0.70 -1.43 11.23
C PHE A 216 1.76 -2.53 11.36
N PHE A 217 2.70 -2.40 12.30
CA PHE A 217 3.68 -3.46 12.58
C PHE A 217 3.02 -4.82 12.91
N ALA A 218 2.01 -4.83 13.77
CA ALA A 218 1.30 -6.05 14.14
C ALA A 218 0.63 -6.70 12.92
N PHE A 219 0.03 -5.89 12.05
CA PHE A 219 -0.51 -6.37 10.77
C PHE A 219 0.60 -7.00 9.90
N MET A 220 1.75 -6.33 9.74
CA MET A 220 2.88 -6.85 8.96
C MET A 220 3.39 -8.19 9.52
N ALA A 221 3.54 -8.28 10.83
CA ALA A 221 4.13 -9.44 11.50
C ALA A 221 3.18 -10.65 11.57
N ILE A 222 1.86 -10.43 11.66
CA ILE A 222 0.87 -11.49 11.88
C ILE A 222 0.21 -11.93 10.58
N VAL A 223 0.01 -11.01 9.64
CA VAL A 223 -0.77 -11.26 8.43
C VAL A 223 0.14 -11.26 7.20
N ASP A 224 0.81 -10.15 6.94
CA ASP A 224 1.39 -9.89 5.61
C ASP A 224 2.69 -10.66 5.34
N VAL A 225 3.71 -10.51 6.19
CA VAL A 225 4.97 -11.26 6.06
C VAL A 225 4.74 -12.78 6.11
N PRO A 226 3.93 -13.33 7.04
CA PRO A 226 3.62 -14.75 7.06
C PRO A 226 2.91 -15.24 5.79
N MET A 227 2.04 -14.44 5.17
CA MET A 227 1.37 -14.77 3.91
C MET A 227 2.40 -15.00 2.79
N TYR A 228 3.37 -14.09 2.62
CA TYR A 228 4.41 -14.25 1.59
C TYR A 228 5.33 -15.44 1.86
N ILE A 229 5.69 -15.69 3.12
CA ILE A 229 6.49 -16.88 3.50
C ILE A 229 5.73 -18.17 3.20
N LYS A 230 4.41 -18.20 3.49
CA LYS A 230 3.55 -19.35 3.19
C LYS A 230 3.48 -19.61 1.68
N ARG A 231 3.20 -18.57 0.88
CA ARG A 231 3.16 -18.67 -0.60
C ARG A 231 4.50 -19.13 -1.18
N TRP A 232 5.62 -18.63 -0.64
CA TRP A 232 6.95 -19.09 -1.03
C TRP A 232 7.18 -20.59 -0.75
N LYS A 233 6.82 -21.07 0.45
CA LYS A 233 6.95 -22.49 0.81
C LYS A 233 6.07 -23.39 -0.06
N GLU A 234 4.83 -22.97 -0.34
CA GLU A 234 3.90 -23.71 -1.20
C GLU A 234 4.38 -23.77 -2.65
N ASN A 235 4.95 -22.68 -3.18
CA ASN A 235 5.52 -22.70 -4.53
C ASN A 235 6.73 -23.62 -4.61
N LYS A 236 7.57 -23.65 -3.57
CA LYS A 236 8.70 -24.57 -3.47
C LYS A 236 8.26 -26.04 -3.38
N SER A 237 7.24 -26.36 -2.58
CA SER A 237 6.73 -27.73 -2.46
C SER A 237 6.10 -28.21 -3.78
N LYS A 238 5.26 -27.38 -4.41
CA LYS A 238 4.64 -27.70 -5.71
C LYS A 238 5.66 -27.90 -6.82
N ALA A 239 6.75 -27.14 -6.82
CA ALA A 239 7.86 -27.32 -7.77
C ALA A 239 8.56 -28.67 -7.54
N SER A 240 8.88 -28.99 -6.28
CA SER A 240 9.51 -30.26 -5.89
C SER A 240 8.64 -31.48 -6.22
N GLU A 241 7.32 -31.41 -5.98
CA GLU A 241 6.37 -32.49 -6.32
C GLU A 241 6.29 -32.74 -7.82
N LYS A 242 6.44 -31.69 -8.64
CA LYS A 242 6.44 -31.79 -10.10
C LYS A 242 7.81 -32.18 -10.67
N GLY A 243 8.81 -32.43 -9.84
CA GLY A 243 10.18 -32.71 -10.26
C GLY A 243 10.82 -31.57 -11.06
N LYS A 244 10.30 -30.34 -10.94
CA LYS A 244 10.79 -29.18 -11.66
C LYS A 244 11.63 -28.31 -10.72
N ALA A 245 12.78 -27.86 -11.19
CA ALA A 245 13.46 -26.74 -10.55
C ALA A 245 12.53 -25.52 -10.59
N ILE A 246 12.61 -24.66 -9.58
CA ILE A 246 11.93 -23.37 -9.61
C ILE A 246 12.59 -22.56 -10.74
N ASP A 247 11.88 -22.44 -11.85
CA ASP A 247 12.39 -21.74 -13.03
C ASP A 247 12.25 -20.24 -12.78
N HIS A 248 13.34 -19.63 -12.31
CA HIS A 248 13.41 -18.19 -12.13
C HIS A 248 13.67 -17.56 -13.49
N MET A 249 12.78 -16.67 -13.92
CA MET A 249 12.95 -15.93 -15.16
C MET A 249 14.24 -15.12 -15.12
N SER A 250 14.92 -15.01 -16.27
CA SER A 250 16.01 -14.05 -16.40
C SER A 250 15.48 -12.63 -16.17
N SER A 251 16.34 -11.71 -15.73
CA SER A 251 15.89 -10.37 -15.30
C SER A 251 15.18 -9.58 -16.41
N PHE A 252 15.60 -9.77 -17.67
CA PHE A 252 14.96 -9.14 -18.82
C PHE A 252 13.63 -9.80 -19.19
N GLU A 253 13.60 -11.13 -19.23
CA GLU A 253 12.37 -11.88 -19.52
C GLU A 253 11.29 -11.59 -18.47
N GLY A 254 11.65 -11.53 -17.20
CA GLY A 254 10.71 -11.19 -16.12
C GLY A 254 10.18 -9.76 -16.22
N ALA A 255 10.97 -8.80 -16.70
CA ALA A 255 10.52 -7.44 -16.94
C ALA A 255 9.56 -7.34 -18.15
N VAL A 256 9.90 -7.99 -19.26
CA VAL A 256 9.01 -8.12 -20.43
C VAL A 256 7.71 -8.82 -20.04
N ASP A 257 7.82 -9.85 -19.21
CA ASP A 257 6.67 -10.57 -18.68
C ASP A 257 5.76 -9.66 -17.84
N ALA A 258 6.33 -8.92 -16.89
CA ALA A 258 5.57 -7.98 -16.06
C ALA A 258 4.91 -6.85 -16.89
N TRP A 259 5.47 -6.53 -18.05
CA TRP A 259 4.88 -5.58 -18.99
C TRP A 259 3.71 -6.19 -19.78
N GLN A 260 3.89 -7.41 -20.31
CA GLN A 260 3.00 -8.01 -21.29
C GLN A 260 1.91 -8.90 -20.68
N ARG A 261 2.27 -9.76 -19.71
CA ARG A 261 1.35 -10.74 -19.14
C ARG A 261 0.34 -10.06 -18.24
N ARG A 262 -0.94 -10.25 -18.57
CA ARG A 262 -2.10 -9.75 -17.83
C ARG A 262 -3.16 -10.83 -17.79
N ASN A 263 -3.23 -11.53 -16.66
CA ASN A 263 -4.22 -12.58 -16.44
C ASN A 263 -5.50 -11.93 -15.93
N VAL A 264 -6.47 -11.69 -16.83
CA VAL A 264 -7.73 -11.06 -16.43
C VAL A 264 -8.56 -12.03 -15.60
N THR A 265 -8.93 -11.62 -14.39
CA THR A 265 -9.82 -12.43 -13.54
C THR A 265 -10.79 -11.57 -12.74
N LYS A 266 -12.04 -12.04 -12.67
CA LYS A 266 -13.11 -11.49 -11.83
C LYS A 266 -13.52 -12.46 -10.72
N SER A 267 -12.74 -13.52 -10.50
CA SER A 267 -13.01 -14.52 -9.46
C SER A 267 -12.74 -13.92 -8.08
N TRP A 268 -13.78 -13.94 -7.23
CA TRP A 268 -13.67 -13.45 -5.85
C TRP A 268 -12.65 -14.25 -5.04
N GLU A 269 -12.46 -15.53 -5.36
CA GLU A 269 -11.47 -16.39 -4.70
C GLU A 269 -10.06 -15.84 -4.78
N VAL A 270 -9.72 -15.20 -5.89
CA VAL A 270 -8.42 -14.56 -6.10
C VAL A 270 -8.34 -13.21 -5.37
N TRP A 271 -9.41 -12.41 -5.43
CA TRP A 271 -9.41 -11.04 -4.91
C TRP A 271 -9.63 -10.94 -3.39
N GLN A 272 -10.29 -11.92 -2.76
CA GLN A 272 -10.63 -11.86 -1.34
C GLN A 272 -9.41 -11.80 -0.42
N GLU A 273 -8.31 -12.48 -0.79
CA GLU A 273 -7.08 -12.48 0.02
C GLU A 273 -6.40 -11.09 0.00
N GLU A 274 -6.47 -10.41 -1.15
CA GLU A 274 -5.82 -9.10 -1.36
C GLU A 274 -6.70 -7.92 -0.90
N THR A 275 -8.00 -8.17 -0.66
CA THR A 275 -8.99 -7.14 -0.35
C THR A 275 -8.59 -6.33 0.88
N ILE A 276 -8.10 -6.97 1.94
CA ILE A 276 -7.73 -6.30 3.20
C ILE A 276 -6.57 -5.34 2.96
N TRP A 277 -5.50 -5.82 2.32
CA TRP A 277 -4.30 -5.04 2.04
C TRP A 277 -4.59 -3.88 1.09
N LEU A 278 -5.20 -4.15 -0.06
CA LEU A 278 -5.50 -3.13 -1.06
C LEU A 278 -6.46 -2.07 -0.51
N THR A 279 -7.46 -2.47 0.27
CA THR A 279 -8.37 -1.51 0.90
C THR A 279 -7.62 -0.64 1.91
N GLY A 280 -6.81 -1.21 2.80
CA GLY A 280 -6.01 -0.45 3.77
C GLY A 280 -5.02 0.53 3.12
N TYR A 281 -4.32 0.06 2.09
CA TYR A 281 -3.35 0.86 1.33
C TYR A 281 -4.02 2.00 0.56
N PHE A 282 -5.16 1.76 -0.10
CA PHE A 282 -5.87 2.80 -0.86
C PHE A 282 -6.75 3.73 -0.01
N SER A 283 -6.95 3.43 1.28
CA SER A 283 -7.76 4.25 2.20
C SER A 283 -6.92 4.77 3.37
N SER A 284 -6.74 3.98 4.42
CA SER A 284 -6.07 4.33 5.66
C SER A 284 -4.69 4.98 5.44
N ALA A 285 -3.85 4.42 4.56
CA ALA A 285 -2.55 5.00 4.27
C ALA A 285 -2.66 6.35 3.54
N VAL A 286 -3.61 6.49 2.63
CA VAL A 286 -3.88 7.76 1.94
C VAL A 286 -4.40 8.81 2.93
N TRP A 287 -5.27 8.45 3.86
CA TRP A 287 -5.78 9.36 4.87
C TRP A 287 -4.69 9.79 5.85
N LEU A 288 -3.78 8.89 6.23
CA LEU A 288 -2.59 9.23 7.00
C LEU A 288 -1.68 10.19 6.22
N SER A 289 -1.45 9.93 4.94
CA SER A 289 -0.66 10.80 4.05
C SER A 289 -1.26 12.21 3.93
N LEU A 290 -2.59 12.31 3.83
CA LEU A 290 -3.32 13.59 3.83
C LEU A 290 -3.30 14.27 5.19
N PHE A 291 -3.39 13.51 6.28
CA PHE A 291 -3.32 14.05 7.64
C PHE A 291 -1.97 14.74 7.90
N LEU A 292 -0.85 14.15 7.42
CA LEU A 292 0.48 14.74 7.54
C LEU A 292 0.61 16.12 6.88
N VAL A 293 -0.25 16.47 5.90
CA VAL A 293 -0.28 17.81 5.30
C VAL A 293 -0.65 18.89 6.33
N HIS A 294 -1.52 18.55 7.29
CA HIS A 294 -2.08 19.48 8.26
C HIS A 294 -1.32 19.50 9.60
N MET A 295 -0.40 18.55 9.80
CA MET A 295 0.36 18.38 11.05
C MET A 295 1.39 19.47 11.39
N PRO A 296 2.08 20.12 10.43
CA PRO A 296 3.07 21.15 10.76
C PRO A 296 2.53 22.35 11.55
N HIS A 297 1.22 22.62 11.49
CA HIS A 297 0.59 23.64 12.34
C HIS A 297 0.46 23.23 13.81
N LEU A 298 0.38 21.93 14.11
CA LEU A 298 0.16 21.41 15.46
C LEU A 298 1.46 21.25 16.26
N CYS A 299 2.60 21.16 15.58
CA CYS A 299 3.91 20.98 16.24
C CYS A 299 4.59 22.31 16.62
N ASN A 300 4.09 23.44 16.11
CA ASN A 300 4.57 24.79 16.43
C ASN A 300 3.71 25.51 17.49
N MET A 301 2.74 24.80 18.11
CA MET A 301 1.96 25.27 19.27
C MET A 301 2.52 24.66 20.55
#